data_AF-A0AAV6WDS2-F1
#
_entry.id   AF-A0AAV6WDS2-F1
#
_cell.length_a   1.000
_cell.length_b   1.000
_cell.length_c   1.000
_cell.angle_alpha   90.00
_cell.angle_beta   90.00
_cell.angle_gamma   90.00
#
_symmetry.space_group_name_H-M   'P 1'
#
loop_
_entity.id
_entity.type
_entity.pdbx_description
1 polymer ?
#
loop_
_entity_poly.entity_id
_entity_poly.type
_entity_poly.pdbx_seq_one_letter_code
_entity_poly.pdbx_strand_id
1 'polypeptide(L)'
;MVNFWKKIYHLIISITGGLEIDILRERCQPALTIPQVLEKIRQLLAQPKVDAPHPRSTEALTMYLEDQDRYIRTAKAWTVEYVDVWAGEF
;
A
#
# COMPACT_ATOMS: atom_id res chain seq x y z
N MET A 1 12.56 1.93 -6.08
CA MET A 1 11.91 1.73 -4.77
C MET A 1 11.02 2.92 -4.50
N VAL A 2 9.79 2.71 -4.02
CA VAL A 2 8.89 3.80 -3.61
C VAL A 2 8.78 3.73 -2.09
N ASN A 3 8.97 4.86 -1.41
CA ASN A 3 8.81 4.94 0.03
C ASN A 3 7.70 5.93 0.36
N PHE A 4 6.69 5.47 1.09
CA PHE A 4 5.68 6.36 1.63
C PHE A 4 6.26 7.13 2.80
N TRP A 5 6.08 8.45 2.77
CA TRP A 5 6.48 9.32 3.88
C TRP A 5 5.61 9.11 5.11
N LYS A 6 4.30 8.97 4.91
CA LYS A 6 3.32 8.75 5.98
C LYS A 6 3.21 7.24 6.26
N LYS A 7 2.93 6.88 7.51
CA LYS A 7 2.68 5.50 7.92
C LYS A 7 1.37 5.01 7.31
N ILE A 8 1.39 3.82 6.71
CA ILE A 8 0.22 3.21 6.07
C ILE A 8 0.11 1.78 6.57
N TYR A 9 -1.10 1.38 6.99
CA TYR A 9 -1.40 0.01 7.35
C TYR A 9 -1.91 -0.74 6.12
N HIS A 10 -1.05 -1.56 5.50
CA HIS A 10 -1.40 -2.31 4.30
C HIS A 10 -0.60 -3.60 4.18
N LEU A 11 -1.18 -4.64 3.59
CA LEU A 11 -0.61 -5.99 3.45
C LEU A 11 0.75 -6.03 2.74
N ILE A 12 0.90 -5.22 1.69
CA ILE A 12 2.11 -5.17 0.85
C ILE A 12 3.07 -4.02 1.20
N ILE A 13 2.70 -3.13 2.14
CA ILE A 13 3.52 -1.98 2.54
C ILE A 13 4.14 -2.30 3.91
N SER A 14 5.44 -2.09 4.04
CA SER A 14 6.11 -2.25 5.33
C SER A 14 5.69 -1.14 6.31
N ILE A 15 5.77 -1.39 7.62
CA ILE A 15 5.52 -0.38 8.66
C ILE A 15 6.42 0.88 8.53
N THR A 16 7.55 0.74 7.85
CA THR A 16 8.51 1.82 7.54
C THR A 16 8.13 2.63 6.28
N GLY A 17 7.04 2.26 5.60
CA GLY A 17 6.58 2.89 4.36
C GLY A 17 7.18 2.31 3.08
N GLY A 18 8.04 1.29 3.19
CA GLY A 18 8.69 0.67 2.03
C GLY A 18 7.72 -0.14 1.18
N LEU A 19 7.58 0.25 -0.09
CA LEU A 19 6.89 -0.49 -1.14
C LEU A 19 7.88 -0.82 -2.27
N GLU A 20 8.17 -2.10 -2.47
CA GLU A 20 8.72 -2.52 -3.76
C GLU A 20 7.58 -2.97 -4.65
N ILE A 21 7.57 -2.42 -5.85
CA ILE A 21 6.62 -2.75 -6.89
C ILE A 21 7.41 -3.52 -7.94
N ASP A 22 6.97 -4.73 -8.26
CA ASP A 22 7.66 -5.61 -9.21
C ASP A 22 7.79 -5.00 -10.60
N ILE A 23 6.91 -4.05 -10.95
CA ILE A 23 7.00 -3.27 -12.20
C ILE A 23 8.32 -2.48 -12.32
N LEU A 24 8.94 -2.14 -11.19
CA LEU A 24 10.23 -1.46 -11.13
C LEU A 24 11.43 -2.44 -11.08
N ARG A 25 11.20 -3.74 -10.84
CA ARG A 25 12.27 -4.76 -10.76
C ARG A 25 12.33 -5.66 -12.00
N GLU A 26 11.20 -6.16 -12.49
CA GLU A 26 11.16 -7.18 -13.55
C GLU A 26 10.73 -6.64 -14.92
N ARG A 27 10.06 -5.48 -14.96
CA ARG A 27 9.50 -4.90 -16.18
C ARG A 27 9.79 -3.41 -16.31
N CYS A 28 11.01 -2.96 -15.99
CA CYS A 28 11.49 -1.64 -16.39
C CYS A 28 11.60 -1.57 -17.93
N GLN A 29 10.45 -1.54 -18.60
CA GLN A 29 10.34 -1.12 -19.97
C GLN A 29 10.63 0.38 -19.97
N PRO A 30 11.47 0.89 -20.88
CA PRO A 30 11.88 2.30 -20.93
C PRO A 30 10.72 3.30 -21.12
N ALA A 31 9.48 2.81 -21.28
CA ALA A 31 8.26 3.59 -21.43
C ALA A 31 7.46 3.80 -20.11
N LEU A 32 7.96 3.33 -18.97
CA LEU A 32 7.27 3.51 -17.68
C LEU A 32 7.30 4.97 -17.23
N THR A 33 6.13 5.60 -17.22
CA THR A 33 5.94 6.98 -16.77
C THR A 33 5.44 7.03 -15.33
N ILE A 34 5.72 8.13 -14.62
CA ILE A 34 5.25 8.35 -13.23
C ILE A 34 3.73 8.10 -13.08
N PRO A 35 2.85 8.55 -13.99
CA PRO A 35 1.41 8.28 -13.89
C PRO A 35 1.05 6.80 -13.93
N GLN A 36 1.75 5.99 -14.72
CA GLN A 36 1.51 4.54 -14.78
C GLN A 36 1.93 3.85 -13.47
N VAL A 37 3.01 4.32 -12.84
CA VAL A 37 3.44 3.84 -11.53
C VAL A 37 2.39 4.20 -10.47
N LEU A 38 1.89 5.43 -10.47
CA LEU A 38 0.85 5.87 -9.54
C LEU A 38 -0.46 5.09 -9.71
N GLU A 39 -0.88 4.82 -10.95
CA GLU A 39 -2.08 4.02 -11.20
C GLU A 39 -1.92 2.58 -10.69
N LYS A 40 -0.72 1.99 -10.81
CA LYS A 40 -0.45 0.68 -10.18
C LYS A 40 -0.45 0.74 -8.66
N ILE A 41 0.11 1.77 -8.05
CA ILE A 41 0.02 1.97 -6.60
C ILE A 41 -1.45 2.06 -6.16
N ARG A 42 -2.27 2.86 -6.87
CA ARG A 42 -3.70 3.01 -6.57
C ARG A 42 -4.45 1.68 -6.67
N GLN A 43 -4.18 0.89 -7.72
CA GLN A 43 -4.79 -0.44 -7.89
C GLN A 43 -4.38 -1.40 -6.77
N LEU A 44 -3.10 -1.38 -6.37
CA LEU A 44 -2.58 -2.21 -5.29
C LEU A 44 -3.17 -1.84 -3.91
N LEU A 45 -3.39 -0.56 -3.66
CA LEU A 45 -4.05 -0.06 -2.44
C LEU A 45 -5.56 -0.38 -2.43
N ALA A 46 -6.20 -0.36 -3.59
CA ALA A 46 -7.63 -0.65 -3.72
C ALA A 46 -7.95 -2.15 -3.63
N GLN A 47 -7.02 -3.01 -4.05
CA GLN A 47 -7.21 -4.47 -4.09
C GLN A 47 -6.04 -5.18 -3.42
N PRO A 48 -6.07 -5.30 -2.08
CA PRO A 48 -5.08 -6.09 -1.36
C PRO A 48 -5.17 -7.56 -1.79
N LYS A 49 -4.10 -8.05 -2.42
CA LYS A 49 -3.97 -9.43 -2.88
C LYS A 49 -3.20 -10.28 -1.86
N VAL A 50 -3.85 -11.31 -1.32
CA VAL A 50 -3.25 -12.29 -0.38
C VAL A 50 -2.18 -13.14 -1.06
N ASP A 51 -2.33 -13.37 -2.37
CA ASP A 51 -1.40 -14.10 -3.24
C ASP A 51 -0.28 -13.22 -3.80
N ALA A 52 -0.18 -11.96 -3.36
CA ALA A 52 0.92 -11.10 -3.78
C ALA A 52 2.26 -11.76 -3.38
N PRO A 53 3.25 -11.81 -4.29
CA PRO A 53 4.47 -12.60 -4.10
C PRO A 53 5.32 -12.18 -2.89
N HIS A 54 5.03 -11.01 -2.30
CA HIS A 54 5.80 -10.41 -1.21
C HIS A 54 4.92 -9.71 -0.16
N PRO A 55 4.20 -10.43 0.71
CA PRO A 55 3.56 -9.81 1.87
C PRO A 55 4.64 -9.27 2.80
N ARG A 56 4.79 -7.94 2.88
CA ARG A 56 5.83 -7.28 3.70
C ARG A 56 5.40 -7.10 5.15
N SER A 57 4.10 -7.21 5.41
CA SER A 57 3.54 -7.11 6.75
C SER A 57 2.90 -8.43 7.14
N THR A 58 3.65 -9.27 7.85
CA THR A 58 3.15 -10.54 8.40
C THR A 58 1.98 -10.29 9.35
N GLU A 59 2.03 -9.20 10.15
CA GLU A 59 0.96 -8.84 11.07
C GLU A 59 -0.34 -8.46 10.36
N ALA A 60 -0.25 -7.62 9.32
CA ALA A 60 -1.42 -7.24 8.53
C ALA A 60 -1.99 -8.44 7.75
N LEU A 61 -1.13 -9.36 7.30
CA LEU A 61 -1.53 -10.60 6.62
C LEU A 61 -2.30 -11.53 7.55
N THR A 62 -1.77 -11.81 8.74
CA THR A 62 -2.46 -12.63 9.74
C THR A 62 -3.80 -12.00 10.09
N MET A 63 -3.85 -10.69 10.35
CA MET A 63 -5.11 -10.01 10.67
C MET A 63 -6.11 -10.08 9.51
N TYR A 64 -5.67 -9.92 8.26
CA TYR A 64 -6.56 -10.03 7.09
C TYR A 64 -7.11 -11.44 6.89
N LEU A 65 -6.29 -12.48 7.12
CA LEU A 65 -6.69 -13.88 6.99
C LEU A 65 -7.61 -14.34 8.13
N GLU A 66 -7.41 -13.84 9.34
CA GLU A 66 -8.22 -14.18 10.51
C GLU A 66 -9.52 -13.36 10.60
N ASP A 67 -9.45 -12.06 10.33
CA ASP A 67 -10.57 -11.13 10.48
C ASP A 67 -10.41 -9.91 9.54
N GLN A 68 -10.97 -10.04 8.34
CA GLN A 68 -10.96 -8.99 7.32
C GLN A 68 -11.64 -7.69 7.82
N ASP A 69 -12.69 -7.78 8.64
CA ASP A 69 -13.39 -6.60 9.15
C ASP A 69 -12.53 -5.83 10.16
N ARG A 70 -11.79 -6.56 11.02
CA ARG A 70 -10.79 -5.96 11.91
C ARG A 70 -9.65 -5.33 11.12
N TYR A 71 -9.16 -5.97 10.07
CA TYR A 71 -8.15 -5.36 9.18
C TYR A 71 -8.65 -4.04 8.60
N ILE A 72 -9.87 -4.00 8.05
CA ILE A 72 -10.46 -2.78 7.47
C ILE A 72 -10.62 -1.69 8.54
N ARG A 73 -11.07 -2.02 9.75
CA ARG A 73 -11.18 -1.07 10.86
C ARG A 73 -9.82 -0.48 11.26
N THR A 74 -8.80 -1.32 11.39
CA THR A 74 -7.43 -0.89 11.73
C THR A 74 -6.85 0.01 10.63
N ALA A 75 -7.01 -0.37 9.36
CA ALA A 75 -6.55 0.43 8.22
C ALA A 75 -7.24 1.80 8.16
N LYS A 76 -8.55 1.86 8.41
CA LYS A 76 -9.28 3.13 8.52
C LYS A 76 -8.79 3.98 9.67
N ALA A 77 -8.60 3.40 10.86
CA ALA A 77 -8.11 4.12 12.02
C ALA A 77 -6.71 4.72 11.77
N TRP A 78 -5.81 3.96 11.16
CA TRP A 78 -4.48 4.45 10.78
C TRP A 78 -4.54 5.54 9.72
N THR A 79 -5.49 5.46 8.78
CA THR A 79 -5.67 6.52 7.79
C THR A 79 -6.08 7.81 8.48
N VAL A 80 -7.01 7.78 9.43
CA VAL A 80 -7.43 8.96 10.19
C VAL A 80 -6.29 9.50 11.07
N GLU A 81 -5.51 8.63 11.69
CA GLU A 81 -4.44 9.00 12.63
C GLU A 81 -3.22 9.64 11.92
N TYR A 82 -2.81 9.08 10.78
CA TYR A 82 -1.53 9.44 10.14
C TYR A 82 -1.67 10.25 8.85
N VAL A 83 -2.84 10.22 8.22
CA VAL A 83 -3.14 11.02 7.04
C VAL A 83 -3.92 12.24 7.49
N ASP A 84 -3.23 13.37 7.58
CA ASP A 84 -3.90 14.66 7.66
C ASP A 84 -4.76 14.79 6.39
N VAL A 85 -6.07 14.90 6.57
CA VAL A 85 -6.96 15.35 5.49
C VAL A 85 -6.46 16.72 5.09
N TRP A 86 -5.77 16.81 3.95
CA TRP A 86 -5.33 18.07 3.41
C TRP A 86 -6.57 18.89 3.08
N ALA A 87 -6.90 19.85 3.95
CA ALA A 87 -8.02 20.79 3.80
C ALA A 87 -7.71 21.87 2.76
N GLY A 88 -7.01 21.51 1.68
CA GLY A 88 -6.73 22.42 0.58
C GLY A 88 -7.98 22.56 -0.28
N GLU A 89 -8.66 23.69 -0.11
CA GLU A 89 -9.61 24.22 -1.08
C GLU A 89 -8.92 24.32 -2.45
N PHE A 90 -9.58 23.76 -3.49
CA PHE A 90 -9.29 24.04 -4.89
C PHE A 90 -10.16 25.19 -5.35
#